data_AF-R7D113-F1
#
_entry.id   AF-R7D113-F1
#
_cell.length_a   1.000
_cell.length_b   1.000
_cell.length_c   1.000
_cell.angle_alpha   90.00
_cell.angle_beta   90.00
_cell.angle_gamma   90.00
#
_symmetry.space_group_name_H-M   'P 1'
#
loop_
_entity.id
_entity.type
_entity.pdbx_description
1 polymer ?
#
loop_
_entity_poly.entity_id
_entity_poly.type
_entity_poly.pdbx_seq_one_letter_code
_entity_poly.pdbx_strand_id
1 'polypeptide(L)' 'MAEQARVAVRNVRREANNKLERDEELSEDDVRREQAKIQKLTDEYVAKVEEVLKAKEAEVMEI' A
#
# COMPACT_ATOMS: atom_id res chain seq x y z
N MET A 1 1.04 1.54 -16.09
CA MET A 1 0.41 0.49 -15.25
C MET A 1 0.96 0.49 -13.83
N ALA A 2 2.26 0.31 -13.61
CA ALA A 2 2.84 0.32 -12.25
C ALA A 2 2.63 1.63 -11.47
N GLU A 3 2.74 2.80 -12.12
CA GLU A 3 2.49 4.08 -11.43
C GLU A 3 1.03 4.25 -10.98
N GLN A 4 0.06 3.82 -11.79
CA GLN A 4 -1.35 3.83 -11.41
C GLN A 4 -1.62 2.88 -10.24
N ALA A 5 -0.97 1.71 -10.22
CA ALA A 5 -1.07 0.77 -9.09
C ALA A 5 -0.48 1.39 -7.80
N ARG A 6 0.68 2.05 -7.87
CA ARG A 6 1.26 2.77 -6.72
C ARG A 6 0.34 3.88 -6.20
N VAL A 7 -0.26 4.66 -7.10
CA VAL A 7 -1.23 5.71 -6.74
C VAL A 7 -2.46 5.11 -6.07
N ALA A 8 -3.00 4.00 -6.60
CA ALA A 8 -4.14 3.31 -6.00
C ALA A 8 -3.84 2.81 -4.58
N VAL A 9 -2.68 2.17 -4.38
CA VAL A 9 -2.23 1.70 -3.05
C VAL A 9 -2.13 2.87 -2.05
N ARG A 10 -1.56 4.01 -2.46
CA ARG A 10 -1.48 5.20 -1.60
C ARG A 10 -2.86 5.79 -1.26
N ASN A 11 -3.79 5.77 -2.21
CA ASN A 11 -5.16 6.25 -1.99
C ASN A 11 -5.90 5.36 -0.98
N VAL A 12 -5.80 4.04 -1.13
CA VAL A 12 -6.41 3.08 -0.18
C VAL A 12 -5.81 3.25 1.21
N ARG A 13 -4.49 3.40 1.33
CA ARG A 13 -3.84 3.68 2.62
C ARG A 13 -4.41 4.93 3.29
N ARG A 14 -4.55 6.03 2.53
CA ARG A 14 -5.10 7.29 3.03
C ARG A 14 -6.55 7.11 3.50
N GLU A 15 -7.37 6.43 2.72
CA GLU A 15 -8.76 6.15 3.09
C GLU A 15 -8.85 5.29 4.36
N ALA A 16 -8.05 4.23 4.46
CA ALA A 16 -8.00 3.37 5.64
C ALA A 16 -7.56 4.13 6.89
N ASN A 17 -6.50 4.95 6.81
CA ASN A 17 -6.06 5.77 7.93
C ASN A 17 -7.10 6.81 8.35
N ASN A 18 -7.76 7.48 7.39
CA ASN A 18 -8.83 8.42 7.69
C ASN A 18 -10.03 7.75 8.39
N LYS A 19 -10.32 6.48 8.09
CA LYS A 19 -11.38 5.71 8.77
C LYS A 19 -10.98 5.41 10.21
N LEU A 20 -9.74 4.95 10.44
CA LEU A 20 -9.23 4.67 11.78
C LEU A 20 -9.22 5.91 12.67
N GLU A 21 -8.82 7.07 12.14
CA GLU A 21 -8.77 8.33 12.91
C GLU A 21 -10.15 8.88 13.28
N ARG A 22 -11.22 8.40 12.63
CA ARG A 22 -12.61 8.81 12.89
C ARG A 22 -13.38 7.77 13.70
N ASP A 23 -12.74 6.67 14.06
CA ASP A 23 -13.36 5.59 14.80
C ASP A 23 -13.26 5.90 16.30
N GLU A 24 -14.38 6.33 16.89
CA GLU A 24 -14.48 6.68 18.31
C GLU A 24 -14.44 5.45 19.23
N GLU A 25 -14.54 4.23 18.68
CA GLU A 25 -14.48 2.98 19.44
C GLU A 25 -13.04 2.47 19.65
N LEU A 26 -12.08 3.00 18.88
CA LEU A 26 -10.67 2.61 18.97
C LEU A 26 -9.88 3.51 19.93
N SER A 27 -9.06 2.89 20.77
CA SER A 27 -8.08 3.64 21.56
C SER A 27 -6.95 4.19 20.68
N GLU A 28 -6.23 5.21 21.14
CA GLU A 28 -5.08 5.77 20.42
C GLU A 28 -3.99 4.70 20.14
N ASP A 29 -3.79 3.77 21.08
CA ASP A 29 -2.85 2.67 20.93
C ASP A 29 -3.32 1.65 19.88
N ASP A 30 -4.62 1.38 19.81
CA ASP A 30 -5.20 0.53 18.77
C ASP A 30 -5.07 1.19 17.39
N VAL A 31 -5.38 2.49 17.27
CA VAL A 31 -5.21 3.25 16.02
C VAL A 31 -3.76 3.17 15.55
N ARG A 32 -2.78 3.40 16.43
CA ARG A 32 -1.35 3.30 16.08
C ARG A 32 -0.96 1.89 15.63
N ARG A 33 -1.47 0.85 16.29
CA ARG A 33 -1.22 -0.55 15.92
C ARG A 33 -1.81 -0.88 14.54
N GLU A 34 -3.03 -0.45 14.26
CA GLU A 34 -3.67 -0.69 12.97
C GLU A 34 -3.00 0.12 11.85
N GLN A 35 -2.60 1.37 12.10
CA GLN A 35 -1.80 2.16 11.15
C GLN A 35 -0.47 1.47 10.81
N ALA A 36 0.21 0.86 11.79
CA ALA A 36 1.44 0.10 11.55
C ALA A 36 1.20 -1.14 10.66
N LYS A 37 0.06 -1.83 10.82
CA LYS A 37 -0.32 -2.95 9.95
C LYS A 37 -0.64 -2.48 8.53
N ILE A 38 -1.40 -1.39 8.40
CA ILE A 38 -1.71 -0.76 7.11
C ILE A 38 -0.42 -0.37 6.38
N GLN A 39 0.56 0.19 7.09
CA GLN A 39 1.84 0.56 6.51
C GLN A 39 2.60 -0.67 6.00
N LYS A 40 2.68 -1.76 6.79
CA LYS A 40 3.30 -3.02 6.35
C LYS A 40 2.65 -3.58 5.08
N LEU A 41 1.32 -3.59 5.01
CA LEU A 41 0.59 -4.03 3.81
C LEU A 41 0.88 -3.12 2.62
N THR A 42 0.91 -1.80 2.84
CA THR A 42 1.24 -0.81 1.80
C THR A 42 2.61 -1.12 1.21
N ASP A 43 3.62 -1.34 2.06
CA ASP A 43 4.99 -1.61 1.64
C ASP A 43 5.10 -2.93 0.86
N GLU A 44 4.41 -3.98 1.32
CA GLU A 44 4.34 -5.28 0.63
C GLU A 44 3.77 -5.14 -0.79
N TYR A 45 2.64 -4.45 -0.96
CA TYR A 45 2.02 -4.30 -2.27
C TYR A 45 2.81 -3.37 -3.19
N VAL A 46 3.49 -2.36 -2.66
CA VAL A 46 4.41 -1.53 -3.46
C VAL A 46 5.57 -2.38 -3.98
N ALA A 47 6.20 -3.19 -3.12
CA ALA A 47 7.28 -4.09 -3.52
C ALA A 47 6.82 -5.09 -4.60
N LYS A 48 5.62 -5.65 -4.45
CA LYS A 48 5.04 -6.56 -5.45
C LYS A 48 4.79 -5.88 -6.80
N VAL A 49 4.34 -4.63 -6.81
CA VAL A 49 4.17 -3.84 -8.04
C VAL A 49 5.53 -3.61 -8.72
N GLU A 50 6.59 -3.35 -7.95
CA GLU A 50 7.95 -3.19 -8.49
C GLU A 50 8.51 -4.50 -9.05
N GLU A 51 8.28 -5.63 -8.37
CA GLU A 51 8.71 -6.95 -8.84
C GLU A 51 8.06 -7.29 -10.19
N VAL A 52 6.74 -7.13 -10.31
CA VAL A 52 6.01 -7.38 -11.56
C VAL A 52 6.48 -6.44 -12.67
N LEU A 53 6.75 -5.17 -12.35
CA LEU A 53 7.29 -4.23 -13.32
C LEU A 53 8.66 -4.68 -13.83
N LYS A 54 9.59 -5.03 -12.93
CA LYS A 54 10.94 -5.50 -13.29
C LYS A 54 10.89 -6.77 -14.13
N ALA A 55 10.06 -7.74 -13.75
CA ALA A 55 9.87 -8.96 -14.53
C ALA A 55 9.38 -8.64 -15.94
N LYS A 56 8.41 -7.72 -16.07
CA LYS A 56 7.90 -7.33 -17.38
C LYS A 56 8.91 -6.56 -18.22
N GLU A 57 9.71 -5.69 -17.59
CA GLU A 57 10.80 -4.98 -18.26
C GLU A 57 11.87 -5.94 -18.77
N ALA A 58 12.23 -6.97 -17.99
CA ALA A 58 13.17 -8.00 -18.40
C ALA A 58 12.65 -8.82 -19.59
N GLU A 59 11.40 -9.29 -19.55
CA GLU A 59 10.75 -9.98 -20.68
C GLU A 59 10.76 -9.15 -21.98
N VAL A 60 10.59 -7.83 -21.87
CA VAL A 60 10.57 -6.92 -23.03
C VAL A 60 11.97 -6.66 -23.57
N MET A 61 13.01 -6.68 -22.71
CA MET A 61 14.41 -6.48 -23.10
C MET A 61 15.08 -7.75 -23.67
N GLU A 62 14.51 -8.93 -23.47
CA GLU A 62 15.02 -10.21 -24.00
C GLU A 62 14.71 -10.47 -25.49
N ILE A 63 14.36 -9.42 -26.25
CA ILE A 63 14.06 -9.46 -27.69
C ILE A 63 15.29 -9.07 -28.52
#